data_AF-A0A7C6UCT5-F1
#
_entry.id   AF-A0A7C6UCT5-F1
#
_cell.length_a   1.000
_cell.length_b   1.000
_cell.length_c   1.000
_cell.angle_alpha   90.00
_cell.angle_beta   90.00
_cell.angle_gamma   90.00
#
_symmetry.space_group_name_H-M   'P 1'
#
loop_
_entity.id
_entity.type
_entity.pdbx_description
1 polymer ?
#
loop_
_entity_poly.entity_id
_entity_poly.type
_entity_poly.pdbx_seq_one_letter_code
_entity_poly.pdbx_strand_id
1 'polypeptide(L)'
;MLKQNQPMKLILAIALVAAILASSALIGGDVTLAGTGTIDRLGGADRYATSALIAGEKYSSSSYCIVTRGDVYADGLAASTLAGALDAPILLTRPDTLPASVSSRIRSLGYPKVIILGGTSAVSTKIENSLKSLVGTNKVQRIGGSDRFDTAARIARRAKEYYLPSYAFILNGWASADSLVAGPSAFKNKAPIL
;
A
#
# COMPACT_ATOMS: atom_id res chain seq x y z
N MET A 1 -31.78 59.64 -28.37
CA MET A 1 -30.35 59.51 -27.98
C MET A 1 -30.07 58.03 -27.72
N LEU A 2 -29.10 57.49 -28.46
CA LEU A 2 -28.91 56.07 -28.77
C LEU A 2 -28.20 55.30 -27.64
N LYS A 3 -28.71 54.08 -27.38
CA LYS A 3 -28.08 53.03 -26.55
C LYS A 3 -26.69 52.70 -27.09
N GLN A 4 -25.65 52.79 -26.25
CA GLN A 4 -24.33 52.21 -26.52
C GLN A 4 -24.08 50.97 -25.66
N ASN A 5 -23.94 49.87 -26.39
CA ASN A 5 -23.54 48.52 -26.02
C ASN A 5 -22.34 48.42 -25.04
N GLN A 6 -22.59 47.80 -23.88
CA GLN A 6 -21.57 47.11 -23.08
C GLN A 6 -21.98 45.64 -22.82
N PRO A 7 -21.93 44.74 -23.81
CA PRO A 7 -21.89 43.30 -23.49
C PRO A 7 -20.76 42.53 -24.19
N MET A 8 -19.65 43.17 -24.59
CA MET A 8 -18.59 42.48 -25.34
C MET A 8 -17.35 42.09 -24.52
N LYS A 9 -17.12 42.68 -23.34
CA LYS A 9 -15.93 42.37 -22.52
C LYS A 9 -16.13 41.24 -21.51
N LEU A 10 -17.37 40.96 -21.09
CA LEU A 10 -17.65 39.90 -20.12
C LEU A 10 -17.78 38.51 -20.79
N ILE A 11 -18.25 38.46 -22.04
CA ILE A 11 -18.41 37.20 -22.78
C ILE A 11 -17.04 36.62 -23.19
N LEU A 12 -16.05 37.47 -23.45
CA LEU A 12 -14.71 37.02 -23.85
C LEU A 12 -13.90 36.38 -22.70
N ALA A 13 -14.13 36.82 -21.45
CA ALA A 13 -13.46 36.27 -20.27
C ALA A 13 -14.00 34.89 -19.86
N ILE A 14 -15.31 34.66 -20.04
CA ILE A 14 -15.94 33.37 -19.75
C ILE A 14 -15.53 32.31 -20.80
N ALA A 15 -15.35 32.70 -22.05
CA ALA A 15 -14.87 31.80 -23.11
C ALA A 15 -13.41 31.35 -22.91
N LEU A 16 -12.55 32.20 -22.33
CA LEU A 16 -11.13 31.84 -22.13
C LEU A 16 -10.92 30.87 -20.95
N VAL A 17 -11.75 30.95 -19.90
CA VAL A 17 -11.69 30.01 -18.76
C VAL A 17 -12.29 28.64 -19.12
N ALA A 18 -13.28 28.60 -20.01
CA ALA A 18 -13.82 27.34 -20.53
C ALA A 18 -12.84 26.59 -21.45
N ALA A 19 -11.94 27.29 -22.14
CA ALA A 19 -10.96 26.68 -23.04
C ALA A 19 -9.75 26.05 -22.30
N ILE A 20 -9.42 26.50 -21.09
CA ILE A 20 -8.32 25.94 -20.29
C ILE A 20 -8.74 24.67 -19.53
N LEU A 21 -10.05 24.47 -19.30
CA LEU A 21 -10.60 23.24 -18.70
C LEU A 21 -10.77 22.08 -19.69
N ALA A 22 -10.53 22.30 -20.99
CA ALA A 22 -10.74 21.29 -22.04
C ALA A 22 -9.47 20.54 -22.48
N SER A 23 -8.31 20.75 -21.86
CA SER A 23 -7.01 20.21 -22.33
C SER A 23 -6.24 19.36 -21.30
N SER A 24 -6.92 18.43 -20.62
CA SER A 24 -6.25 17.35 -19.88
C SER A 24 -6.97 16.00 -20.01
N ALA A 25 -7.61 15.76 -21.16
CA ALA A 25 -8.25 14.48 -21.49
C ALA A 25 -7.55 13.79 -22.69
N LEU A 26 -6.27 13.44 -22.54
CA LEU A 26 -5.55 12.39 -23.28
C LEU A 26 -4.41 12.00 -22.32
N ILE A 27 -4.29 10.79 -21.77
CA ILE A 27 -4.30 9.47 -22.39
C ILE A 27 -4.89 8.48 -21.37
N GLY A 28 -6.17 8.15 -21.52
CA GLY A 28 -6.76 6.94 -20.96
C GLY A 28 -7.06 6.04 -22.14
N GLY A 29 -6.09 5.22 -22.56
CA GLY A 29 -6.36 4.20 -23.56
C GLY A 29 -7.30 3.16 -22.96
N ASP A 30 -8.53 3.09 -23.47
CA ASP A 30 -9.39 1.95 -23.22
C ASP A 30 -8.73 0.71 -23.84
N VAL A 31 -8.13 -0.12 -23.00
CA VAL A 31 -7.65 -1.44 -23.40
C VAL A 31 -8.87 -2.33 -23.51
N THR A 32 -9.41 -2.50 -24.73
CA THR A 32 -10.46 -3.48 -25.00
C THR A 32 -9.87 -4.88 -24.87
N LEU A 33 -9.97 -5.46 -23.68
CA LEU A 33 -9.64 -6.87 -23.43
C LEU A 33 -10.73 -7.74 -24.06
N ALA A 34 -10.32 -8.69 -24.90
CA ALA A 34 -11.19 -9.75 -25.41
C ALA A 34 -11.54 -10.71 -24.26
N GLY A 35 -12.54 -10.35 -23.45
CA GLY A 35 -13.07 -11.15 -22.36
C GLY A 35 -14.20 -10.39 -21.66
N THR A 36 -15.35 -11.04 -21.44
CA THR A 36 -16.56 -10.47 -20.83
C THR A 36 -16.44 -10.24 -19.31
N GLY A 37 -15.28 -9.79 -18.84
CA GLY A 37 -15.04 -9.44 -17.44
C GLY A 37 -15.20 -7.94 -17.22
N THR A 38 -15.87 -7.54 -16.15
CA THR A 38 -15.80 -6.16 -15.65
C THR A 38 -14.38 -5.88 -15.17
N ILE A 39 -13.77 -4.81 -15.68
CA ILE A 39 -12.44 -4.38 -15.26
C ILE A 39 -12.58 -3.48 -14.03
N ASP A 40 -12.25 -4.01 -12.86
CA ASP A 40 -12.23 -3.22 -11.61
C ASP A 40 -10.82 -2.68 -11.35
N ARG A 41 -10.67 -1.36 -11.45
CA ARG A 41 -9.41 -0.68 -11.09
C ARG A 41 -9.39 -0.35 -9.60
N LEU A 42 -8.44 -0.96 -8.88
CA LEU A 42 -8.10 -0.60 -7.50
C LEU A 42 -6.79 0.19 -7.47
N GLY A 43 -6.88 1.52 -7.55
CA GLY A 43 -5.72 2.42 -7.54
C GLY A 43 -6.06 3.78 -6.92
N GLY A 44 -5.17 4.28 -6.08
CA GLY A 44 -5.29 5.60 -5.45
C GLY A 44 -4.31 6.62 -6.05
N ALA A 45 -4.33 7.85 -5.52
CA ALA A 45 -3.46 8.94 -5.98
C ALA A 45 -1.95 8.63 -5.83
N ASP A 46 -1.59 7.75 -4.91
CA ASP A 46 -0.23 7.25 -4.74
C ASP A 46 -0.22 5.79 -4.24
N ARG A 47 0.98 5.25 -4.01
CA ARG A 47 1.17 3.88 -3.49
C ARG A 47 0.56 3.66 -2.10
N TYR A 48 0.49 4.70 -1.28
CA TYR A 48 -0.04 4.61 0.08
C TYR A 48 -1.57 4.54 0.03
N ALA A 49 -2.21 5.42 -0.74
CA ALA A 49 -3.64 5.39 -1.02
C ALA A 49 -4.06 4.07 -1.69
N THR A 50 -3.28 3.58 -2.65
CA THR A 50 -3.52 2.28 -3.29
C THR A 50 -3.50 1.13 -2.28
N SER A 51 -2.48 1.06 -1.41
CA SER A 51 -2.41 0.04 -0.36
C SER A 51 -3.61 0.09 0.59
N ALA A 52 -4.08 1.29 0.93
CA ALA A 52 -5.26 1.50 1.76
C ALA A 52 -6.56 1.09 1.07
N LEU A 53 -6.69 1.30 -0.25
CA LEU A 53 -7.85 0.83 -1.02
C LEU A 53 -7.91 -0.69 -1.08
N ILE A 54 -6.79 -1.35 -1.40
CA ILE A 54 -6.69 -2.81 -1.44
C ILE A 54 -7.07 -3.43 -0.08
N ALA A 55 -6.59 -2.84 1.02
CA ALA A 55 -6.94 -3.30 2.37
C ALA A 55 -8.44 -3.18 2.66
N GLY A 56 -9.09 -2.10 2.20
CA GLY A 56 -10.54 -1.91 2.34
C GLY A 56 -11.35 -2.92 1.53
N GLU A 57 -10.93 -3.16 0.29
CA GLU A 57 -11.70 -3.97 -0.66
C GLU A 57 -11.56 -5.47 -0.41
N LYS A 58 -10.36 -5.93 -0.02
CA LYS A 58 -10.04 -7.36 0.05
C LYS A 58 -9.86 -7.89 1.47
N TYR A 59 -9.65 -7.03 2.46
CA TYR A 59 -9.24 -7.43 3.82
C TYR A 59 -9.99 -6.70 4.93
N SER A 60 -11.24 -6.29 4.68
CA SER A 60 -12.05 -5.51 5.63
C SER A 60 -12.28 -6.22 6.98
N SER A 61 -12.22 -7.54 7.01
CA SER A 61 -12.43 -8.39 8.20
C SER A 61 -11.16 -9.06 8.74
N SER A 62 -9.97 -8.71 8.24
CA SER A 62 -8.74 -9.37 8.68
C SER A 62 -8.42 -9.06 10.15
N SER A 63 -7.89 -10.06 10.87
CA SER A 63 -7.44 -9.89 12.26
C SER A 63 -6.13 -9.11 12.39
N TYR A 64 -5.41 -8.95 11.28
CA TYR A 64 -4.09 -8.34 11.24
C TYR A 64 -4.02 -7.33 10.11
N CYS A 65 -3.18 -6.31 10.26
CA CYS A 65 -2.60 -5.60 9.13
C CYS A 65 -1.10 -5.48 9.30
N ILE A 66 -0.40 -5.48 8.17
CA ILE A 66 1.06 -5.37 8.12
C ILE A 66 1.41 -3.97 7.62
N VAL A 67 2.31 -3.28 8.31
CA VAL A 67 2.81 -1.95 7.93
C VAL A 67 4.29 -2.03 7.60
N THR A 68 4.67 -1.59 6.41
CA THR A 68 6.08 -1.52 5.97
C THR A 68 6.33 -0.24 5.19
N ARG A 69 7.60 0.15 5.02
CA ARG A 69 7.94 1.37 4.28
C ARG A 69 7.70 1.17 2.77
N GLY A 70 7.16 2.20 2.11
CA GLY A 70 6.77 2.14 0.70
C GLY A 70 7.77 2.74 -0.29
N ASP A 71 8.91 3.22 0.17
CA ASP A 71 9.96 3.87 -0.63
C ASP A 71 11.18 2.96 -0.86
N VAL A 72 11.54 2.13 0.13
CA VAL A 72 12.58 1.09 0.01
C VAL A 72 12.00 -0.26 0.42
N TYR A 73 11.82 -1.15 -0.55
CA TYR A 73 10.96 -2.32 -0.41
C TYR A 73 11.61 -3.56 0.23
N ALA A 74 12.85 -3.47 0.74
CA ALA A 74 13.59 -4.66 1.20
C ALA A 74 12.78 -5.53 2.19
N ASP A 75 12.19 -4.89 3.21
CA ASP A 75 11.37 -5.59 4.21
C ASP A 75 9.95 -5.91 3.69
N GLY A 76 9.45 -5.11 2.75
CA GLY A 76 8.14 -5.31 2.12
C GLY A 76 8.09 -6.50 1.16
N LEU A 77 9.22 -6.92 0.60
CA LEU A 77 9.29 -8.10 -0.27
C LEU A 77 9.08 -9.40 0.51
N ALA A 78 9.71 -9.52 1.69
CA ALA A 78 9.51 -10.68 2.57
C ALA A 78 8.10 -10.67 3.21
N ALA A 79 7.44 -9.51 3.28
CA ALA A 79 6.13 -9.34 3.89
C ALA A 79 5.03 -10.23 3.28
N SER A 80 5.11 -10.54 1.98
CA SER A 80 4.13 -11.40 1.29
C SER A 80 3.96 -12.75 1.97
N THR A 81 5.05 -13.31 2.52
CA THR A 81 5.02 -14.57 3.29
C THR A 81 4.08 -14.47 4.48
N LEU A 82 4.30 -13.46 5.33
CA LEU A 82 3.54 -13.29 6.57
C LEU A 82 2.12 -12.81 6.28
N ALA A 83 1.95 -11.98 5.24
CA ALA A 83 0.63 -11.55 4.76
C ALA A 83 -0.22 -12.76 4.35
N GLY A 84 0.34 -13.72 3.62
CA GLY A 84 -0.37 -14.94 3.22
C GLY A 84 -0.65 -15.87 4.40
N ALA A 85 0.28 -15.97 5.35
CA ALA A 85 0.10 -16.78 6.56
C ALA A 85 -1.02 -16.23 7.49
N LEU A 86 -1.19 -14.91 7.51
CA LEU A 86 -2.16 -14.22 8.37
C LEU A 86 -3.47 -13.83 7.67
N ASP A 87 -3.55 -14.02 6.36
CA ASP A 87 -4.61 -13.46 5.50
C ASP A 87 -4.80 -11.95 5.75
N ALA A 88 -3.70 -11.20 5.63
CA ALA A 88 -3.60 -9.81 6.06
C ALA A 88 -3.13 -8.89 4.93
N PRO A 89 -3.62 -7.63 4.87
CA PRO A 89 -3.15 -6.66 3.91
C PRO A 89 -1.78 -6.09 4.31
N ILE A 90 -1.03 -5.68 3.29
CA ILE A 90 0.18 -4.88 3.44
C ILE A 90 -0.15 -3.42 3.16
N LEU A 91 0.02 -2.59 4.18
CA LEU A 91 -0.14 -1.14 4.14
C LEU A 91 1.23 -0.47 4.12
N LEU A 92 1.36 0.56 3.29
CA LEU A 92 2.63 1.25 3.09
C LEU A 92 2.71 2.52 3.95
N THR A 93 3.89 2.84 4.48
CA THR A 93 4.17 4.11 5.17
C THR A 93 5.38 4.82 4.58
N ARG A 94 5.53 6.12 4.87
CA ARG A 94 6.84 6.78 4.76
C ARG A 94 7.68 6.44 6.00
N PRO A 95 9.02 6.60 5.95
CA PRO A 95 9.89 6.28 7.08
C PRO A 95 9.47 7.00 8.38
N ASP A 96 9.08 8.28 8.27
CA ASP A 96 8.79 9.15 9.42
C ASP A 96 7.41 9.81 9.42
N THR A 97 6.58 9.50 8.43
CA THR A 97 5.21 10.03 8.35
C THR A 97 4.21 8.95 7.96
N LEU A 98 3.20 8.72 8.80
CA LEU A 98 2.11 7.79 8.51
C LEU A 98 1.10 8.52 7.61
N PRO A 99 0.93 8.10 6.34
CA PRO A 99 0.01 8.77 5.44
C PRO A 99 -1.43 8.74 5.96
N ALA A 100 -2.17 9.83 5.77
CA ALA A 100 -3.55 9.95 6.24
C ALA A 100 -4.48 8.87 5.65
N SER A 101 -4.27 8.48 4.39
CA SER A 101 -5.01 7.38 3.75
C SER A 101 -4.86 6.05 4.51
N VAL A 102 -3.69 5.80 5.08
CA VAL A 102 -3.35 4.56 5.77
C VAL A 102 -3.85 4.59 7.21
N SER A 103 -3.61 5.68 7.94
CA SER A 103 -4.10 5.82 9.32
C SER A 103 -5.62 5.80 9.39
N SER A 104 -6.30 6.51 8.48
CA SER A 104 -7.76 6.47 8.37
C SER A 104 -8.27 5.08 8.03
N ARG A 105 -7.60 4.37 7.11
CA ARG A 105 -7.98 2.99 6.77
C ARG A 105 -7.86 2.05 7.97
N ILE A 106 -6.73 2.08 8.68
CA ILE A 106 -6.50 1.23 9.87
C ILE A 106 -7.57 1.52 10.93
N ARG A 107 -7.86 2.80 11.18
CA ARG A 107 -8.90 3.19 12.13
C ARG A 107 -10.29 2.73 11.70
N SER A 108 -10.65 2.92 10.42
CA SER A 108 -11.97 2.59 9.89
C SER A 108 -12.29 1.10 9.95
N LEU A 109 -11.30 0.25 9.71
CA LEU A 109 -11.47 -1.21 9.73
C LEU A 109 -11.22 -1.81 11.12
N GLY A 110 -10.64 -1.04 12.05
CA GLY A 110 -10.45 -1.48 13.43
C GLY A 110 -9.56 -2.70 13.57
N TYR A 111 -8.51 -2.84 12.75
CA TYR A 111 -7.63 -4.02 12.76
C TYR A 111 -7.17 -4.38 14.19
N PRO A 112 -7.46 -5.61 14.67
CA PRO A 112 -7.13 -6.01 16.03
C PRO A 112 -5.64 -5.99 16.35
N LYS A 113 -4.78 -6.30 15.37
CA LYS A 113 -3.32 -6.34 15.52
C LYS A 113 -2.64 -5.67 14.33
N VAL A 114 -1.59 -4.91 14.62
CA VAL A 114 -0.76 -4.25 13.61
C VAL A 114 0.67 -4.77 13.75
N ILE A 115 1.25 -5.25 12.65
CA ILE A 115 2.63 -5.73 12.61
C ILE A 115 3.46 -4.76 11.75
N ILE A 116 4.44 -4.12 12.36
CA ILE A 116 5.42 -3.29 11.67
C ILE A 116 6.57 -4.19 11.19
N LEU A 117 6.88 -4.14 9.91
CA LEU A 117 8.05 -4.80 9.32
C LEU A 117 9.14 -3.77 9.04
N GLY A 118 10.34 -4.08 9.53
CA GLY A 118 11.53 -3.24 9.45
C GLY A 118 11.96 -2.66 10.79
N GLY A 119 13.25 -2.35 10.89
CA GLY A 119 13.84 -1.65 12.02
C GLY A 119 13.35 -0.20 12.14
N THR A 120 13.81 0.50 13.19
CA THR A 120 13.46 1.91 13.42
C THR A 120 14.02 2.87 12.37
N SER A 121 15.08 2.48 11.65
CA SER A 121 15.60 3.21 10.50
C SER A 121 14.71 3.09 9.25
N ALA A 122 13.88 2.05 9.18
CA ALA A 122 12.96 1.80 8.07
C ALA A 122 11.56 2.36 8.35
N VAL A 123 11.05 2.12 9.56
CA VAL A 123 9.77 2.64 10.05
C VAL A 123 10.01 3.19 11.45
N SER A 124 10.02 4.51 11.60
CA SER A 124 10.48 5.13 12.83
C SER A 124 9.58 4.90 14.04
N THR A 125 10.12 5.19 15.21
CA THR A 125 9.39 5.13 16.48
C THR A 125 8.20 6.09 16.49
N LYS A 126 8.25 7.19 15.73
CA LYS A 126 7.12 8.11 15.55
C LYS A 126 5.92 7.41 14.89
N ILE A 127 6.17 6.60 13.86
CA ILE A 127 5.12 5.80 13.21
C ILE A 127 4.56 4.78 14.18
N GLU A 128 5.44 4.05 14.88
CA GLU A 128 5.02 3.05 15.85
C GLU A 128 4.14 3.66 16.95
N ASN A 129 4.54 4.81 17.50
CA ASN A 129 3.74 5.54 18.48
C ASN A 129 2.41 5.99 17.90
N SER A 130 2.38 6.47 16.65
CA SER A 130 1.13 6.83 15.98
C SER A 130 0.20 5.63 15.85
N LEU A 131 0.72 4.46 15.46
CA LEU A 131 -0.06 3.22 15.38
C LEU A 131 -0.56 2.77 16.75
N LYS A 132 0.28 2.84 17.79
CA LYS A 132 -0.11 2.52 19.17
C LYS A 132 -1.24 3.42 19.66
N SER A 133 -1.20 4.72 19.33
CA SER A 133 -2.29 5.65 19.63
C SER A 133 -3.57 5.35 18.84
N LEU A 134 -3.47 4.76 17.64
CA LEU A 134 -4.63 4.41 16.83
C LEU A 134 -5.34 3.14 17.29
N VAL A 135 -4.59 2.09 17.60
CA VAL A 135 -5.17 0.75 17.87
C VAL A 135 -5.04 0.29 19.31
N GLY A 136 -4.06 0.80 20.05
CA GLY A 136 -3.68 0.38 21.41
C GLY A 136 -2.26 -0.18 21.47
N THR A 137 -1.52 0.13 22.55
CA THR A 137 -0.09 -0.22 22.70
C THR A 137 0.18 -1.73 22.61
N ASN A 138 -0.70 -2.55 23.20
CA ASN A 138 -0.56 -4.01 23.23
C ASN A 138 -0.91 -4.72 21.91
N LYS A 139 -1.35 -3.96 20.90
CA LYS A 139 -1.76 -4.50 19.60
C LYS A 139 -0.76 -4.24 18.49
N VAL A 140 0.30 -3.47 18.78
CA VAL A 140 1.37 -3.17 17.82
C VAL A 140 2.59 -4.03 18.12
N GLN A 141 3.05 -4.78 17.13
CA GLN A 141 4.28 -5.58 17.20
C GLN A 141 5.24 -5.13 16.10
N ARG A 142 6.55 -5.24 16.35
CA ARG A 142 7.58 -4.95 15.35
C ARG A 142 8.43 -6.18 15.07
N ILE A 143 8.71 -6.40 13.79
CA ILE A 143 9.64 -7.42 13.31
C ILE A 143 10.68 -6.70 12.44
N GLY A 144 11.88 -6.54 12.98
CA GLY A 144 13.03 -5.97 12.26
C GLY A 144 14.31 -6.63 12.73
N GLY A 145 15.23 -6.83 11.79
CA GLY A 145 16.57 -7.36 12.04
C GLY A 145 17.66 -6.30 11.92
N SER A 146 18.92 -6.71 12.07
CA SER A 146 20.09 -5.86 11.84
C SER A 146 20.24 -5.42 10.39
N ASP A 147 19.74 -6.23 9.46
CA ASP A 147 19.73 -5.98 8.02
C ASP A 147 18.50 -6.64 7.37
N ARG A 148 18.42 -6.55 6.04
CA ARG A 148 17.32 -7.11 5.24
C ARG A 148 17.22 -8.63 5.31
N PHE A 149 18.35 -9.33 5.48
CA PHE A 149 18.41 -10.78 5.52
C PHE A 149 17.92 -11.29 6.89
N ASP A 150 18.38 -10.67 7.98
CA ASP A 150 17.87 -10.99 9.32
C ASP A 150 16.38 -10.64 9.43
N THR A 151 15.94 -9.52 8.83
CA THR A 151 14.51 -9.18 8.78
C THR A 151 13.70 -10.24 8.04
N ALA A 152 14.15 -10.69 6.86
CA ALA A 152 13.50 -11.77 6.12
C ALA A 152 13.44 -13.08 6.93
N ALA A 153 14.54 -13.46 7.59
CA ALA A 153 14.60 -14.65 8.43
C ALA A 153 13.65 -14.56 9.64
N ARG A 154 13.51 -13.39 10.26
CA ARG A 154 12.55 -13.14 11.36
C ARG A 154 11.11 -13.21 10.88
N ILE A 155 10.82 -12.66 9.70
CA ILE A 155 9.49 -12.75 9.07
C ILE A 155 9.14 -14.21 8.78
N ALA A 156 10.07 -14.98 8.21
CA ALA A 156 9.89 -16.41 7.96
C ALA A 156 9.65 -17.19 9.26
N ARG A 157 10.43 -16.91 10.33
CA ARG A 157 10.19 -17.52 11.66
C ARG A 157 8.81 -17.19 12.21
N ARG A 158 8.37 -15.94 12.11
CA ARG A 158 7.03 -15.54 12.54
C ARG A 158 5.92 -16.24 11.74
N ALA A 159 6.09 -16.36 10.43
CA ALA A 159 5.11 -17.03 9.58
C ALA A 159 4.95 -18.53 9.94
N LYS A 160 6.03 -19.19 10.36
CA LYS A 160 6.02 -20.59 10.82
C LYS A 160 5.12 -20.86 12.01
N GLU A 161 4.82 -19.84 12.82
CA GLU A 161 3.88 -19.97 13.94
C GLU A 161 2.43 -20.18 13.48
N TYR A 162 2.11 -19.85 12.22
CA TYR A 162 0.77 -19.99 11.64
C TYR A 162 0.69 -21.05 10.56
N TYR A 163 1.80 -21.29 9.85
CA TYR A 163 1.84 -22.23 8.75
C TYR A 163 3.25 -22.78 8.54
N LEU A 164 3.37 -24.11 8.41
CA LEU A 164 4.63 -24.77 8.13
C LEU A 164 4.78 -24.98 6.60
N PRO A 165 5.65 -24.21 5.93
CA PRO A 165 5.83 -24.32 4.49
C PRO A 165 6.67 -25.55 4.11
N SER A 166 6.34 -26.19 2.99
CA SER A 166 7.12 -27.32 2.45
C SER A 166 8.38 -26.89 1.69
N TYR A 167 8.45 -25.62 1.27
CA TYR A 167 9.55 -25.06 0.49
C TYR A 167 9.73 -23.56 0.75
N ALA A 168 10.83 -22.99 0.28
CA ALA A 168 11.15 -21.57 0.37
C ALA A 168 11.58 -21.03 -1.01
N PHE A 169 11.32 -19.75 -1.26
CA PHE A 169 11.91 -19.00 -2.37
C PHE A 169 13.21 -18.38 -1.88
N ILE A 170 14.31 -18.60 -2.61
CA ILE A 170 15.62 -17.98 -2.34
C ILE A 170 15.88 -16.99 -3.46
N LEU A 171 16.11 -15.73 -3.11
CA LEU A 171 16.24 -14.64 -4.05
C LEU A 171 17.46 -13.79 -3.71
N ASN A 172 17.91 -12.98 -4.66
CA ASN A 172 18.98 -12.04 -4.34
C ASN A 172 18.41 -10.90 -3.47
N GLY A 173 19.10 -10.56 -2.38
CA GLY A 173 18.67 -9.48 -1.49
C GLY A 173 18.85 -8.07 -2.08
N TRP A 174 19.39 -7.96 -3.29
CA TRP A 174 19.87 -6.70 -3.88
C TRP A 174 19.09 -6.27 -5.14
N ALA A 175 18.48 -7.20 -5.86
CA ALA A 175 17.61 -6.94 -7.01
C ALA A 175 16.15 -7.30 -6.66
N SER A 176 15.35 -6.26 -6.46
CA SER A 176 13.96 -6.39 -5.99
C SER A 176 12.98 -6.96 -7.03
N ALA A 177 13.39 -7.10 -8.29
CA ALA A 177 12.53 -7.57 -9.38
C ALA A 177 12.12 -9.03 -9.19
N ASP A 178 13.06 -9.90 -8.84
CA ASP A 178 12.81 -11.34 -8.67
C ASP A 178 11.87 -11.60 -7.48
N SER A 179 12.02 -10.82 -6.41
CA SER A 179 11.16 -10.90 -5.23
C SER A 179 9.75 -10.38 -5.44
N LEU A 180 9.58 -9.38 -6.30
CA LEU A 180 8.26 -8.86 -6.61
C LEU A 180 7.41 -9.90 -7.37
N VAL A 181 8.02 -10.62 -8.31
CA VAL A 181 7.30 -11.65 -9.10
C VAL A 181 7.04 -12.93 -8.30
N ALA A 182 7.89 -13.25 -7.31
CA ALA A 182 7.66 -14.37 -6.40
C ALA A 182 6.54 -14.09 -5.38
N GLY A 183 6.28 -12.82 -5.05
CA GLY A 183 5.34 -12.38 -4.01
C GLY A 183 3.96 -13.05 -4.02
N PRO A 184 3.22 -13.08 -5.15
CA PRO A 184 1.91 -13.73 -5.21
C PRO A 184 1.95 -15.24 -4.92
N SER A 185 3.00 -15.93 -5.39
CA SER A 185 3.19 -17.36 -5.12
C SER A 185 3.59 -17.60 -3.67
N ALA A 186 4.46 -16.76 -3.11
CA ALA A 186 4.83 -16.78 -1.71
C ALA A 186 3.62 -16.53 -0.79
N PHE A 187 2.75 -15.57 -1.13
CA PHE A 187 1.50 -15.31 -0.41
C PHE A 187 0.56 -16.52 -0.46
N LYS A 188 0.26 -17.03 -1.67
CA LYS A 188 -0.69 -18.14 -1.86
C LYS A 188 -0.24 -19.41 -1.14
N ASN A 189 1.04 -19.74 -1.25
CA ASN A 189 1.60 -20.96 -0.67
C ASN A 189 2.15 -20.76 0.74
N LYS A 190 2.03 -19.53 1.28
CA LYS A 190 2.55 -19.14 2.59
C LYS A 190 4.04 -19.51 2.75
N ALA A 191 4.76 -19.48 1.63
CA ALA A 191 6.13 -19.93 1.51
C ALA A 191 7.07 -18.75 1.70
N PRO A 192 8.12 -18.89 2.53
CA PRO A 192 9.03 -17.80 2.84
C PRO A 192 9.86 -17.37 1.63
N ILE A 193 10.06 -16.07 1.53
CA ILE A 193 11.06 -15.44 0.68
C ILE A 193 12.29 -15.13 1.53
N LEU A 194 13.45 -15.65 1.12
CA LEU A 194 14.75 -15.52 1.78
C LEU A 194 15.78 -14.88 0.85
#